data_AF-A0A7H0M7W2-F1
#
_entry.id   AF-A0A7H0M7W2-F1
#
_cell.length_a   1.000
_cell.length_b   1.000
_cell.length_c   1.000
_cell.angle_alpha   90.00
_cell.angle_beta   90.00
_cell.angle_gamma   90.00
#
_symmetry.space_group_name_H-M   'P 1'
#
loop_
_entity.id
_entity.type
_entity.pdbx_description
1 polymer ?
#
loop_
_entity_poly.entity_id
_entity_poly.type
_entity_poly.pdbx_seq_one_letter_code
_entity_poly.pdbx_strand_id
1 'polypeptide(L)'
;MKSWHSTQLDNLNKLIQEEFLELYKKYNQGDIIYGVVLVLDDDGLTSYMAVSTKKSIEKMHKGIEWEGYSWVQGFFDDNDDVGVRSFTPVMMDHYYEEIQPLLSKGYDFDEERKRNLNLYISAMKKAKQQLCNSVGNDVNSMVCYVTIPGEPEIDRDSAIEINEPSDNLNWFLETYKELL
;
A
#
# COMPACT_ATOMS: atom_id res chain seq x y z
N MET A 1 6.31 -26.84 -2.47
CA MET A 1 7.26 -25.87 -1.88
C MET A 1 6.50 -24.56 -1.74
N LYS A 2 6.60 -23.84 -0.63
CA LYS A 2 5.96 -22.51 -0.49
C LYS A 2 6.65 -21.54 -1.46
N SER A 3 5.90 -20.68 -2.16
CA SER A 3 6.51 -19.65 -3.01
C SER A 3 7.23 -18.62 -2.13
N TRP A 4 8.25 -17.95 -2.67
CA TRP A 4 8.97 -16.89 -1.98
C TRP A 4 8.00 -15.83 -1.42
N HIS A 5 7.06 -15.35 -2.23
CA HIS A 5 6.02 -14.39 -1.81
C HIS A 5 5.23 -14.85 -0.59
N SER A 6 4.84 -16.13 -0.54
CA SER A 6 4.10 -16.68 0.60
C SER A 6 4.91 -16.73 1.89
N THR A 7 6.25 -16.77 1.79
CA THR A 7 7.14 -16.73 2.96
C THR A 7 7.39 -15.31 3.45
N GLN A 8 7.27 -14.30 2.58
CA GLN A 8 7.48 -12.90 2.94
C GLN A 8 6.21 -12.17 3.41
N LEU A 9 5.03 -12.77 3.22
CA LEU A 9 3.76 -12.16 3.62
C LEU A 9 3.75 -11.65 5.07
N ASP A 10 4.25 -12.46 6.01
CA ASP A 10 4.28 -12.08 7.44
C ASP A 10 5.30 -10.97 7.74
N ASN A 11 6.40 -10.95 7.00
CA ASN A 11 7.44 -9.93 7.12
C ASN A 11 6.90 -8.57 6.66
N LEU A 12 6.38 -8.50 5.45
CA LEU A 12 5.80 -7.27 4.90
C LEU A 12 4.59 -6.78 5.72
N ASN A 13 3.71 -7.70 6.15
CA ASN A 13 2.58 -7.38 7.03
C ASN A 13 3.03 -6.72 8.34
N LYS A 14 4.16 -7.15 8.92
CA LYS A 14 4.70 -6.55 10.15
C LYS A 14 5.20 -5.12 9.88
N LEU A 15 5.95 -4.92 8.81
CA LEU A 15 6.47 -3.61 8.42
C LEU A 15 5.36 -2.59 8.16
N ILE A 16 4.29 -3.01 7.47
CA ILE A 16 3.09 -2.19 7.24
C ILE A 16 2.47 -1.76 8.57
N GLN A 17 2.32 -2.68 9.53
CA GLN A 17 1.72 -2.35 10.83
C GLN A 17 2.58 -1.39 11.64
N GLU A 18 3.88 -1.62 11.68
CA GLU A 18 4.82 -0.78 12.42
C GLU A 18 4.80 0.66 11.88
N GLU A 19 4.94 0.83 10.57
CA GLU A 19 4.89 2.14 9.93
C GLU A 19 3.52 2.82 10.12
N PHE A 20 2.43 2.08 9.91
CA PHE A 20 1.08 2.62 10.12
C PHE A 20 0.90 3.14 11.55
N LEU A 21 1.33 2.39 12.57
CA LEU A 21 1.15 2.79 13.97
C LEU A 21 1.89 4.08 14.29
N GLU A 22 3.07 4.29 13.71
CA GLU A 22 3.81 5.53 13.88
C GLU A 22 3.13 6.72 13.18
N LEU A 23 2.68 6.54 11.94
CA LEU A 23 1.92 7.55 11.20
C LEU A 23 0.60 7.87 11.91
N TYR A 24 -0.12 6.85 12.38
CA TYR A 24 -1.36 6.99 13.14
C TYR A 24 -1.13 7.78 14.42
N LYS A 25 -0.10 7.45 15.21
CA LYS A 25 0.25 8.19 16.42
C LYS A 25 0.58 9.65 16.14
N LYS A 26 1.22 9.95 15.00
CA LYS A 26 1.60 11.30 14.58
C LYS A 26 0.41 12.14 14.12
N TYR A 27 -0.45 11.59 13.28
CA TYR A 27 -1.50 12.36 12.60
C TYR A 27 -2.89 12.25 13.24
N ASN A 28 -3.16 11.23 14.05
CA ASN A 28 -4.46 11.08 14.72
C ASN A 28 -4.62 11.97 15.97
N GLN A 29 -3.64 12.83 16.28
CA GLN A 29 -3.71 13.82 17.36
C GLN A 29 -4.44 15.09 16.88
N GLY A 30 -5.76 15.01 16.80
CA GLY A 30 -6.62 16.15 16.43
C GLY A 30 -6.91 16.28 14.93
N ASP A 31 -6.65 15.24 14.16
CA ASP A 31 -7.09 15.05 12.78
C ASP A 31 -7.48 13.57 12.59
N ILE A 32 -8.12 13.24 11.47
CA ILE A 32 -8.62 11.90 11.19
C ILE A 32 -7.99 11.43 9.89
N ILE A 33 -7.21 10.34 9.96
CA ILE A 33 -6.74 9.63 8.77
C ILE A 33 -7.96 8.97 8.11
N TYR A 34 -8.16 9.17 6.82
CA TYR A 34 -9.24 8.54 6.06
C TYR A 34 -8.72 7.57 4.98
N GLY A 35 -7.45 7.71 4.60
CA GLY A 35 -6.82 6.91 3.56
C GLY A 35 -5.39 6.53 3.93
N VAL A 36 -5.01 5.31 3.56
CA VAL A 36 -3.65 4.78 3.65
C VAL A 36 -3.33 4.11 2.33
N VAL A 37 -2.15 4.38 1.78
CA VAL A 37 -1.73 3.87 0.49
C VAL A 37 -0.33 3.29 0.57
N LEU A 38 -0.12 2.17 -0.12
CA LEU A 38 1.20 1.71 -0.53
C LEU A 38 1.41 2.11 -1.98
N VAL A 39 2.40 2.95 -2.23
CA VAL A 39 2.79 3.39 -3.58
C VAL A 39 3.94 2.52 -4.04
N LEU A 40 3.75 1.83 -5.15
CA LEU A 40 4.72 0.92 -5.76
C LEU A 40 5.30 1.56 -7.02
N ASP A 41 6.48 1.10 -7.43
CA ASP A 41 6.96 1.29 -8.79
C ASP A 41 6.21 0.38 -9.79
N ASP A 42 6.49 0.59 -11.07
CA ASP A 42 5.90 -0.13 -12.20
C ASP A 42 6.12 -1.65 -12.11
N ASP A 43 7.25 -2.09 -11.57
CA ASP A 43 7.60 -3.51 -11.41
C ASP A 43 7.12 -4.13 -10.07
N GLY A 44 6.63 -3.31 -9.15
CA GLY A 44 6.26 -3.71 -7.79
C GLY A 44 7.45 -4.22 -6.96
N LEU A 45 8.64 -3.68 -7.18
CA LEU A 45 9.89 -4.02 -6.48
C LEU A 45 10.20 -3.05 -5.35
N THR A 46 9.79 -1.79 -5.49
CA THR A 46 9.98 -0.75 -4.47
C THR A 46 8.63 -0.25 -3.97
N SER A 47 8.61 0.25 -2.73
CA SER A 47 7.36 0.73 -2.14
C SER A 47 7.57 1.71 -0.99
N TYR A 48 6.63 2.63 -0.81
CA TYR A 48 6.51 3.45 0.40
C TYR A 48 5.05 3.58 0.86
N MET A 49 4.85 3.90 2.13
CA MET A 49 3.52 4.20 2.67
C MET A 49 3.29 5.71 2.75
N ALA A 50 2.07 6.11 2.38
CA ALA A 50 1.55 7.44 2.68
C ALA A 50 0.15 7.34 3.30
N VAL A 51 -0.23 8.38 4.04
CA VAL A 51 -1.56 8.56 4.61
C VAL A 51 -2.14 9.89 4.16
N SER A 52 -3.46 10.01 4.23
CA SER A 52 -4.12 11.31 4.08
C SER A 52 -5.15 11.52 5.17
N THR A 53 -5.27 12.77 5.60
CA THR A 53 -6.13 13.21 6.69
C THR A 53 -7.25 14.13 6.22
N LYS A 54 -8.33 14.24 7.00
CA LYS A 54 -9.46 15.12 6.67
C LYS A 54 -9.01 16.58 6.49
N LYS A 55 -8.08 17.10 7.30
CA LYS A 55 -7.54 18.47 7.06
C LYS A 55 -6.66 18.57 5.81
N SER A 56 -6.00 17.49 5.40
CA SER A 56 -5.14 17.51 4.20
C SER A 56 -5.95 17.65 2.91
N ILE A 57 -7.15 17.07 2.84
CA ILE A 57 -8.11 17.27 1.73
C ILE A 57 -8.38 18.77 1.53
N GLU A 58 -8.74 19.47 2.61
CA GLU A 58 -9.18 20.86 2.50
C GLU A 58 -8.07 21.83 2.09
N LYS A 59 -6.82 21.49 2.43
CA LYS A 59 -5.67 22.42 2.35
C LYS A 59 -4.67 22.09 1.25
N MET A 60 -4.53 20.82 0.90
CA MET A 60 -3.43 20.34 0.06
C MET A 60 -3.93 19.46 -1.09
N HIS A 61 -4.86 18.55 -0.84
CA HIS A 61 -5.25 17.52 -1.82
C HIS A 61 -6.65 17.75 -2.41
N LYS A 62 -7.14 19.00 -2.43
CA LYS A 62 -8.47 19.32 -2.94
C LYS A 62 -8.56 19.03 -4.45
N GLY A 63 -9.49 18.18 -4.85
CA GLY A 63 -9.68 17.71 -6.22
C GLY A 63 -8.75 16.55 -6.64
N ILE A 64 -7.88 16.09 -5.74
CA ILE A 64 -6.97 14.96 -5.93
C ILE A 64 -6.94 14.08 -4.66
N GLU A 65 -8.08 13.97 -3.98
CA GLU A 65 -8.20 13.40 -2.64
C GLU A 65 -7.74 11.94 -2.57
N TRP A 66 -7.81 11.22 -3.68
CA TRP A 66 -7.46 9.81 -3.79
C TRP A 66 -6.26 9.54 -4.69
N GLU A 67 -5.49 10.57 -5.06
CA GLU A 67 -4.18 10.40 -5.70
C GLU A 67 -3.11 10.11 -4.63
N GLY A 68 -2.98 8.85 -4.25
CA GLY A 68 -2.10 8.42 -3.16
C GLY A 68 -0.64 8.83 -3.31
N TYR A 69 -0.13 8.87 -4.54
CA TYR A 69 1.23 9.32 -4.85
C TYR A 69 1.46 10.82 -4.62
N SER A 70 0.39 11.62 -4.59
CA SER A 70 0.43 13.06 -4.31
C SER A 70 0.42 13.37 -2.81
N TRP A 71 0.21 12.37 -1.94
CA TRP A 71 0.11 12.58 -0.51
C TRP A 71 1.47 12.84 0.14
N VAL A 72 1.54 13.88 0.97
CA VAL A 72 2.78 14.34 1.62
C VAL A 72 2.90 13.91 3.08
N GLN A 73 1.98 13.08 3.61
CA GLN A 73 2.09 12.52 4.96
C GLN A 73 2.60 11.08 4.92
N GLY A 74 3.83 10.86 5.37
CA GLY A 74 4.54 9.58 5.29
C GLY A 74 5.95 9.71 5.86
N PHE A 75 6.71 8.62 5.89
CA PHE A 75 8.15 8.70 6.14
C PHE A 75 8.86 8.99 4.81
N PHE A 76 9.10 10.28 4.56
CA PHE A 76 9.84 10.76 3.38
C PHE A 76 11.29 11.13 3.70
N ASP A 77 11.70 11.09 4.97
CA ASP A 77 13.09 11.32 5.33
C ASP A 77 13.96 10.19 4.75
N ASP A 78 15.19 10.53 4.33
CA ASP A 78 16.20 9.76 3.56
C ASP A 78 16.67 8.43 4.21
N ASN A 79 15.83 7.75 4.97
CA ASN A 79 16.12 6.54 5.69
C ASN A 79 15.27 5.38 5.15
N ASP A 80 15.76 4.76 4.07
CA ASP A 80 15.13 3.61 3.43
C ASP A 80 15.11 2.34 4.31
N ASP A 81 15.72 2.39 5.50
CA ASP A 81 15.76 1.28 6.47
C ASP A 81 14.56 1.23 7.43
N VAL A 82 13.52 2.06 7.21
CA VAL A 82 12.35 2.15 8.10
C VAL A 82 11.06 1.75 7.38
N GLY A 83 10.19 1.05 8.10
CA GLY A 83 8.84 0.72 7.63
C GLY A 83 8.84 -0.16 6.38
N VAL A 84 7.89 0.09 5.49
CA VAL A 84 7.68 -0.67 4.25
C VAL A 84 8.85 -0.51 3.28
N ARG A 85 9.57 0.63 3.30
CA ARG A 85 10.77 0.84 2.47
C ARG A 85 11.89 -0.14 2.76
N SER A 86 12.01 -0.58 4.02
CA SER A 86 12.98 -1.61 4.44
C SER A 86 12.76 -2.98 3.80
N PHE A 87 11.61 -3.19 3.13
CA PHE A 87 11.33 -4.37 2.35
C PHE A 87 11.96 -4.33 0.94
N THR A 88 12.36 -3.15 0.46
CA THR A 88 12.96 -2.97 -0.87
C THR A 88 14.20 -3.84 -1.07
N PRO A 89 15.20 -3.86 -0.17
CA PRO A 89 16.37 -4.75 -0.34
C PRO A 89 15.97 -6.24 -0.43
N VAL A 90 14.95 -6.67 0.32
CA VAL A 90 14.45 -8.05 0.30
C VAL A 90 13.85 -8.40 -1.08
N MET A 91 13.07 -7.49 -1.66
CA MET A 91 12.54 -7.63 -3.02
C MET A 91 13.66 -7.63 -4.07
N MET A 92 14.62 -6.72 -3.95
CA MET A 92 15.74 -6.60 -4.90
C MET A 92 16.65 -7.83 -4.87
N ASP A 93 16.93 -8.39 -3.70
CA ASP A 93 17.71 -9.63 -3.56
C ASP A 93 17.00 -10.78 -4.28
N HIS A 94 15.69 -10.95 -4.07
CA HIS A 94 14.90 -11.95 -4.79
C HIS A 94 14.91 -11.73 -6.30
N TYR A 95 14.74 -10.48 -6.74
CA TYR A 95 14.78 -10.14 -8.15
C TYR A 95 16.13 -10.50 -8.77
N TYR A 96 17.26 -10.09 -8.18
CA TYR A 96 18.58 -10.31 -8.74
C TYR A 96 19.04 -11.77 -8.67
N GLU A 97 18.75 -12.47 -7.57
CA GLU A 97 19.24 -13.84 -7.36
C GLU A 97 18.36 -14.90 -8.03
N GLU A 98 17.04 -14.69 -8.07
CA GLU A 98 16.09 -15.70 -8.51
C GLU A 98 15.41 -15.35 -9.84
N ILE A 99 14.98 -14.11 -10.03
CA ILE A 99 14.15 -13.72 -11.20
C ILE A 99 15.01 -13.34 -12.41
N GLN A 100 15.98 -12.44 -12.24
CA GLN A 100 16.81 -11.91 -13.32
C GLN A 100 17.53 -13.02 -14.12
N PRO A 101 18.08 -14.10 -13.51
CA PRO A 101 18.67 -15.20 -14.25
C PRO A 101 17.67 -15.97 -15.13
N LEU A 102 16.39 -15.96 -14.77
CA LEU A 102 15.31 -16.64 -15.50
C LEU A 102 14.79 -15.81 -16.68
N LEU A 103 14.91 -14.47 -16.64
CA LEU A 103 14.50 -13.59 -17.75
C LEU A 103 15.20 -13.96 -19.05
N SER A 104 16.51 -14.25 -18.99
CA SER A 104 17.30 -14.71 -20.15
C SER A 104 16.84 -16.07 -20.73
N LYS A 105 16.02 -16.81 -19.99
CA LYS A 105 15.47 -18.12 -20.34
C LYS A 105 14.00 -18.05 -20.78
N GLY A 106 13.47 -16.84 -20.98
CA GLY A 106 12.09 -16.62 -21.42
C GLY A 106 11.06 -16.66 -20.29
N TYR A 107 11.47 -16.42 -19.04
CA TYR A 107 10.54 -16.24 -17.93
C TYR A 107 9.66 -15.00 -18.17
N ASP A 108 8.37 -15.16 -17.93
CA ASP A 108 7.38 -14.10 -18.07
C ASP A 108 7.38 -13.22 -16.81
N PHE A 109 7.91 -12.01 -16.93
CA PHE A 109 7.98 -11.08 -15.81
C PHE A 109 6.60 -10.52 -15.43
N ASP A 110 5.63 -10.52 -16.34
CA ASP A 110 4.28 -10.04 -16.01
C ASP A 110 3.62 -10.92 -14.95
N GLU A 111 3.90 -12.22 -14.97
CA GLU A 111 3.44 -13.15 -13.94
C GLU A 111 4.14 -12.92 -12.59
N GLU A 112 5.39 -12.45 -12.60
CA GLU A 112 6.11 -12.09 -11.38
C GLU A 112 5.61 -10.78 -10.80
N ARG A 113 5.42 -9.76 -11.64
CA ARG A 113 4.78 -8.49 -11.28
C ARG A 113 3.42 -8.72 -10.62
N LYS A 114 2.59 -9.61 -11.17
CA LYS A 114 1.31 -10.00 -10.54
C LYS A 114 1.49 -10.63 -9.16
N ARG A 115 2.53 -11.45 -8.95
CA ARG A 115 2.82 -12.05 -7.64
C ARG A 115 3.31 -11.02 -6.64
N ASN A 116 4.15 -10.07 -7.09
CA ASN A 116 4.61 -8.94 -6.29
C ASN A 116 3.40 -8.11 -5.83
N LEU A 117 2.55 -7.69 -6.77
CA LEU A 117 1.33 -6.94 -6.45
C LEU A 117 0.42 -7.68 -5.45
N ASN A 118 0.19 -8.97 -5.69
CA ASN A 118 -0.60 -9.80 -4.78
C ASN A 118 0.00 -9.93 -3.38
N LEU A 119 1.34 -9.94 -3.25
CA LEU A 119 2.02 -9.93 -1.96
C LEU A 119 1.71 -8.64 -1.19
N TYR A 120 1.82 -7.47 -1.83
CA TYR A 120 1.49 -6.18 -1.21
C TYR A 120 0.01 -6.07 -0.82
N ILE A 121 -0.91 -6.45 -1.72
CA ILE A 121 -2.35 -6.43 -1.44
C ILE A 121 -2.68 -7.37 -0.27
N SER A 122 -2.16 -8.59 -0.29
CA SER A 122 -2.40 -9.58 0.78
C SER A 122 -1.81 -9.13 2.12
N ALA A 123 -0.62 -8.55 2.11
CA ALA A 123 0.03 -8.04 3.32
C ALA A 123 -0.75 -6.84 3.89
N MET A 124 -1.18 -5.90 3.05
CA MET A 124 -1.97 -4.74 3.47
C MET A 124 -3.34 -5.15 4.02
N LYS A 125 -4.02 -6.12 3.38
CA LYS A 125 -5.27 -6.70 3.87
C LYS A 125 -5.11 -7.32 5.24
N LYS A 126 -4.07 -8.14 5.41
CA LYS A 126 -3.75 -8.78 6.69
C LYS A 126 -3.43 -7.74 7.76
N ALA A 127 -2.65 -6.71 7.42
CA ALA A 127 -2.27 -5.64 8.33
C ALA A 127 -3.51 -4.85 8.78
N LYS A 128 -4.38 -4.45 7.84
CA LYS A 128 -5.63 -3.74 8.16
C LYS A 128 -6.49 -4.57 9.12
N GLN A 129 -6.70 -5.86 8.84
CA GLN A 129 -7.47 -6.74 9.73
C GLN A 129 -6.88 -6.80 11.14
N GLN A 130 -5.56 -6.90 11.27
CA GLN A 130 -4.88 -6.94 12.56
C GLN A 130 -4.92 -5.58 13.29
N LEU A 131 -4.82 -4.48 12.56
CA LEU A 131 -4.91 -3.11 13.10
C LEU A 131 -6.33 -2.77 13.56
N CYS A 132 -7.37 -3.21 12.85
CA CYS A 132 -8.75 -3.07 13.33
C CYS A 132 -8.94 -3.74 14.70
N ASN A 133 -8.29 -4.88 14.92
CA ASN A 133 -8.37 -5.60 16.21
C ASN A 133 -7.57 -4.92 17.33
N SER A 134 -6.43 -4.29 17.01
CA SER A 134 -5.50 -3.75 18.01
C SER A 134 -5.70 -2.25 18.30
N VAL A 135 -6.07 -1.46 17.29
CA VAL A 135 -6.28 0.00 17.39
C VAL A 135 -7.76 0.34 17.54
N GLY A 136 -8.65 -0.38 16.85
CA GLY A 136 -10.09 -0.24 16.94
C GLY A 136 -10.78 0.18 15.64
N ASN A 137 -12.08 0.48 15.74
CA ASN A 137 -12.98 0.67 14.61
C ASN A 137 -12.65 1.85 13.70
N ASP A 138 -11.88 2.84 14.18
CA ASP A 138 -11.47 3.99 13.37
C ASP A 138 -10.69 3.53 12.13
N VAL A 139 -9.81 2.53 12.30
CA VAL A 139 -9.04 1.91 11.19
C VAL A 139 -9.96 1.22 10.19
N ASN A 140 -11.07 0.64 10.64
CA ASN A 140 -12.01 -0.05 9.75
C ASN A 140 -12.62 0.92 8.72
N SER A 141 -12.88 2.16 9.15
CA SER A 141 -13.44 3.22 8.31
C SER A 141 -12.43 3.81 7.31
N MET A 142 -11.13 3.57 7.47
CA MET A 142 -10.11 4.06 6.54
C MET A 142 -10.09 3.23 5.25
N VAL A 143 -9.77 3.85 4.12
CA VAL A 143 -9.52 3.12 2.86
C VAL A 143 -8.04 2.83 2.75
N CYS A 144 -7.69 1.54 2.72
CA CYS A 144 -6.34 1.05 2.50
C CYS A 144 -6.24 0.49 1.08
N TYR A 145 -5.28 0.94 0.27
CA TYR A 145 -5.13 0.45 -1.09
C TYR A 145 -3.66 0.43 -1.53
N VAL A 146 -3.41 -0.22 -2.66
CA VAL A 146 -2.12 -0.27 -3.33
C VAL A 146 -2.26 0.53 -4.63
N THR A 147 -1.26 1.35 -4.97
CA THR A 147 -1.26 2.12 -6.21
C THR A 147 0.04 1.96 -6.97
N ILE A 148 -0.08 1.90 -8.30
CA ILE A 148 1.02 2.08 -9.25
C ILE A 148 0.63 3.30 -10.09
N PRO A 149 1.41 4.40 -10.06
CA PRO A 149 1.06 5.62 -10.79
C PRO A 149 0.79 5.35 -12.29
N GLY A 150 -0.42 5.68 -12.74
CA GLY A 150 -0.87 5.45 -14.12
C GLY A 150 -1.74 4.21 -14.33
N GLU A 151 -1.97 3.39 -13.30
CA GLU A 151 -2.79 2.17 -13.36
C GLU A 151 -4.00 2.23 -12.40
N PRO A 152 -5.02 3.06 -12.68
CA PRO A 152 -6.16 3.30 -11.79
C PRO A 152 -7.00 2.05 -11.47
N GLU A 153 -6.93 1.02 -12.29
CA GLU A 153 -7.54 -0.28 -12.02
C GLU A 153 -6.93 -0.99 -10.81
N ILE A 154 -5.62 -0.82 -10.57
CA ILE A 154 -4.93 -1.40 -9.40
C ILE A 154 -5.43 -0.73 -8.12
N ASP A 155 -5.56 0.60 -8.14
CA ASP A 155 -6.10 1.38 -7.03
C ASP A 155 -7.52 0.91 -6.67
N ARG A 156 -8.39 0.79 -7.67
CA ARG A 156 -9.77 0.31 -7.51
C ARG A 156 -9.83 -1.10 -6.96
N ASP A 157 -9.16 -2.05 -7.61
CA ASP A 157 -9.32 -3.48 -7.31
C ASP A 157 -8.65 -3.85 -5.98
N SER A 158 -7.50 -3.24 -5.67
CA SER A 158 -6.87 -3.42 -4.36
C SER A 158 -7.71 -2.84 -3.23
N ALA A 159 -8.34 -1.68 -3.43
CA ALA A 159 -9.24 -1.10 -2.43
C ALA A 159 -10.46 -2.00 -2.16
N ILE A 160 -11.05 -2.61 -3.19
CA ILE A 160 -12.15 -3.57 -3.03
C ILE A 160 -11.69 -4.80 -2.25
N GLU A 161 -10.48 -5.29 -2.54
CA GLU A 161 -9.98 -6.51 -1.91
C GLU A 161 -9.59 -6.32 -0.43
N ILE A 162 -9.03 -5.16 -0.08
CA ILE A 162 -8.47 -4.88 1.24
C ILE A 162 -9.54 -4.45 2.25
N ASN A 163 -10.58 -3.74 1.81
CA ASN A 163 -11.47 -3.01 2.69
C ASN A 163 -12.85 -3.66 2.83
N GLU A 164 -13.40 -3.62 4.05
CA GLU A 164 -14.82 -3.84 4.27
C GLU A 164 -15.65 -2.64 3.76
N PRO A 165 -16.93 -2.84 3.44
CA PRO A 165 -17.83 -1.76 3.03
C PRO A 165 -17.86 -0.61 4.04
N SER A 166 -17.68 0.62 3.55
CA SER A 166 -17.71 1.85 4.34
C SER A 166 -18.03 3.05 3.47
N ASP A 167 -18.46 4.16 4.09
CA ASP A 167 -18.73 5.41 3.38
C ASP A 167 -17.49 5.96 2.66
N ASN A 168 -16.31 5.86 3.28
CA ASN A 168 -15.06 6.27 2.65
C ASN A 168 -14.71 5.37 1.46
N LEU A 169 -14.97 4.05 1.53
CA LEU A 169 -14.76 3.16 0.38
C LEU A 169 -15.73 3.49 -0.76
N ASN A 170 -17.00 3.77 -0.46
CA ASN A 170 -17.96 4.20 -1.48
C ASN A 170 -17.51 5.49 -2.16
N TRP A 171 -17.06 6.48 -1.39
CA TRP A 171 -16.53 7.74 -1.91
C TRP A 171 -15.28 7.53 -2.78
N PHE A 172 -14.36 6.66 -2.35
CA PHE A 172 -13.20 6.25 -3.15
C PHE A 172 -13.65 5.67 -4.51
N LEU A 173 -14.55 4.69 -4.50
CA LEU A 173 -15.00 4.01 -5.71
C LEU A 173 -15.79 4.92 -6.65
N GLU A 174 -16.53 5.90 -6.13
CA GLU A 174 -17.20 6.92 -6.96
C GLU A 174 -16.19 7.78 -7.73
N THR A 175 -15.08 8.14 -7.09
CA THR A 175 -14.01 8.92 -7.73
C THR A 175 -13.38 8.16 -8.91
N TYR A 176 -13.17 6.84 -8.77
CA TYR A 176 -12.57 6.02 -9.83
C TYR A 176 -13.55 5.58 -10.93
N LYS A 177 -14.87 5.64 -10.70
CA LYS A 177 -15.86 5.44 -11.78
C LYS A 177 -15.83 6.55 -12.82
N GLU A 178 -15.33 7.73 -12.47
CA GLU A 178 -15.23 8.87 -13.39
C GLU A 178 -13.94 8.84 -14.22
N LEU A 179 -12.96 8.03 -13.81
CA LEU A 179 -11.63 7.93 -14.44
C LEU A 179 -11.50 6.73 -15.41
N LEU A 180 -12.45 5.79 -15.40
CA LEU A 180 -12.49 4.57 -16.21
C LEU A 180 -13.66 4.59 -17.20
#